data_AF-A0A0N1GPM1-F1
#
_entry.id   AF-A0A0N1GPM1-F1
#
_cell.length_a   1.000
_cell.length_b   1.000
_cell.length_c   1.000
_cell.angle_alpha   90.00
_cell.angle_beta   90.00
_cell.angle_gamma   90.00
#
_symmetry.space_group_name_H-M   'P 1'
#
loop_
_entity.id
_entity.type
_entity.pdbx_description
1 polymer ?
#
loop_
_entity_poly.entity_id
_entity_poly.type
_entity_poly.pdbx_seq_one_letter_code
_entity_poly.pdbx_strand_id
1 'polypeptide(L)'
;MSRKFSSNWAEYLHGLSLECWQAEELGDTDFFGWYAVFPREMSILSIDSQGFVDARKFDTREECAKAWAVIEDEHAEFYADDLEYA
;
A
#
# COMPACT_ATOMS: atom_id res chain seq x y z
N MET A 1 15.39 -2.11 15.06
CA MET A 1 15.65 -3.16 14.06
C MET A 1 15.74 -2.48 12.70
N SER A 2 16.71 -2.83 11.85
CA SER A 2 16.74 -2.34 10.47
C SER A 2 15.61 -3.01 9.69
N ARG A 3 14.76 -2.23 9.01
CA ARG A 3 13.81 -2.79 8.04
C ARG A 3 14.58 -3.51 6.93
N LYS A 4 13.96 -4.53 6.35
CA LYS A 4 14.46 -5.25 5.18
C LYS A 4 13.61 -4.84 3.98
N PHE A 5 14.28 -4.53 2.88
CA PHE A 5 13.63 -4.10 1.64
C PHE A 5 13.82 -5.18 0.57
N SER A 6 12.79 -5.42 -0.24
CA SER A 6 12.88 -6.32 -1.40
C SER A 6 13.80 -5.77 -2.49
N SER A 7 13.93 -4.44 -2.58
CA SER A 7 14.68 -3.73 -3.61
C SER A 7 14.98 -2.28 -3.21
N ASN A 8 15.92 -1.63 -3.91
CA ASN A 8 16.17 -0.19 -3.77
C ASN A 8 14.93 0.66 -4.10
N TRP A 9 14.02 0.14 -4.94
CA TRP A 9 12.77 0.82 -5.28
C TRP A 9 11.81 0.84 -4.08
N ALA A 10 11.71 -0.27 -3.36
CA ALA A 10 10.94 -0.36 -2.12
C ALA A 10 11.49 0.58 -1.04
N GLU A 11 12.81 0.68 -0.92
CA GLU A 11 13.45 1.64 0.00
C GLU A 11 13.15 3.10 -0.38
N TYR A 12 13.20 3.45 -1.67
CA TYR A 12 12.85 4.78 -2.15
C TYR A 12 11.39 5.15 -1.85
N LEU A 13 10.44 4.27 -2.20
CA LEU A 13 9.01 4.52 -1.94
C LEU A 13 8.72 4.56 -0.44
N HIS A 14 9.44 3.77 0.36
CA HIS A 14 9.33 3.83 1.81
C HIS A 14 9.82 5.16 2.40
N GLY A 15 10.90 5.73 1.84
CA GLY A 15 11.31 7.09 2.18
C GLY A 15 10.22 8.11 1.82
N LEU A 16 9.65 8.01 0.62
CA LEU A 16 8.56 8.88 0.18
C LEU A 16 7.32 8.75 1.06
N SER A 17 6.96 7.54 1.52
CA SER A 17 5.79 7.39 2.39
C SER A 17 5.94 8.09 3.73
N LEU A 18 7.17 8.16 4.26
CA LEU A 18 7.45 8.89 5.50
C LEU A 18 7.39 10.41 5.31
N GLU A 19 7.79 10.92 4.15
CA GLU A 19 7.77 12.36 3.84
C GLU A 19 6.38 12.85 3.42
N CYS A 20 5.62 12.01 2.71
CA CYS A 20 4.36 12.36 2.10
C CYS A 20 3.14 11.79 2.84
N TRP A 21 3.27 11.32 4.08
CA TRP A 21 2.19 10.67 4.86
C TRP A 21 0.87 11.47 5.01
N GLN A 22 0.82 12.73 4.59
CA GLN A 22 -0.38 13.59 4.56
C GLN A 22 -0.81 14.04 3.16
N ALA A 23 -0.18 13.53 2.10
CA ALA A 23 -0.57 13.85 0.74
C ALA A 23 -1.91 13.16 0.42
N GLU A 24 -2.95 13.94 0.17
CA GLU A 24 -4.31 13.44 -0.12
C GLU A 24 -4.39 12.51 -1.34
N GLU A 25 -3.35 12.50 -2.19
CA GLU A 25 -3.24 11.63 -3.37
C GLU A 25 -2.69 10.23 -3.06
N LEU A 26 -2.20 10.00 -1.83
CA LEU A 26 -1.74 8.70 -1.37
C LEU A 26 -2.87 8.00 -0.64
N GLY A 27 -3.38 6.93 -1.23
CA GLY A 27 -4.22 5.98 -0.49
C GLY A 27 -3.33 5.08 0.36
N ASP A 28 -3.70 4.90 1.63
CA ASP A 28 -3.07 3.92 2.51
C ASP A 28 -4.11 3.07 3.25
N THR A 29 -3.72 1.83 3.60
CA THR A 29 -4.56 0.90 4.37
C THR A 29 -3.69 0.01 5.25
N ASP A 30 -4.17 -0.37 6.44
CA ASP A 30 -3.42 -1.11 7.46
C ASP A 30 -4.11 -2.44 7.83
N PHE A 31 -4.10 -3.38 6.90
CA PHE A 31 -4.75 -4.69 7.04
C PHE A 31 -3.89 -5.83 6.55
N PHE A 32 -3.56 -6.76 7.45
CA PHE A 32 -2.49 -7.77 7.31
C PHE A 32 -1.08 -7.22 6.99
N GLY A 33 -0.95 -5.90 6.93
CA GLY A 33 0.22 -5.13 6.59
C GLY A 33 -0.20 -3.71 6.21
N TRP A 34 0.75 -2.79 6.15
CA TRP A 34 0.48 -1.43 5.70
C TRP A 34 0.78 -1.31 4.21
N TYR A 35 -0.20 -0.84 3.43
CA TYR A 35 -0.08 -0.64 1.99
C TYR A 35 -0.24 0.83 1.65
N ALA A 36 0.48 1.30 0.63
CA ALA A 36 0.28 2.64 0.08
C ALA A 36 0.41 2.65 -1.44
N VAL A 37 -0.49 3.37 -2.11
CA VAL A 37 -0.42 3.60 -3.56
C VAL A 37 0.30 4.91 -3.86
N PHE A 38 1.18 4.85 -4.86
CA PHE A 38 1.88 6.00 -5.42
C PHE A 38 1.47 6.16 -6.89
N PRO A 39 0.38 6.90 -7.20
CA PRO A 39 -0.19 6.96 -8.55
C PRO A 39 0.77 7.55 -9.58
N ARG A 40 1.62 8.49 -9.16
CA ARG A 40 2.62 9.13 -10.03
C ARG A 40 3.75 8.16 -10.38
N GLU A 41 4.20 7.38 -9.41
CA GLU A 41 5.25 6.38 -9.54
C GLU A 41 4.72 5.04 -10.09
N MET A 42 3.40 4.93 -10.30
CA MET A 42 2.69 3.73 -10.75
C MET A 42 3.12 2.50 -9.96
N SER A 43 3.14 2.65 -8.64
CA SER A 43 3.65 1.65 -7.73
C SER A 43 2.79 1.53 -6.49
N ILE A 44 2.77 0.34 -5.91
CA ILE A 44 2.16 0.06 -4.61
C ILE A 44 3.27 -0.43 -3.69
N LEU A 45 3.39 0.20 -2.53
CA LEU A 45 4.27 -0.18 -1.43
C LEU A 45 3.48 -1.05 -0.46
N SER A 46 4.11 -2.08 0.09
CA SER A 46 3.55 -2.92 1.15
C SER A 46 4.57 -3.13 2.26
N ILE A 47 4.09 -3.20 3.50
CA ILE A 47 4.88 -3.50 4.69
C ILE A 47 4.17 -4.62 5.44
N ASP A 48 4.79 -5.78 5.56
CA ASP A 48 4.19 -6.90 6.28
C ASP A 48 4.31 -6.74 7.81
N SER A 49 3.65 -7.63 8.54
CA SER A 49 3.66 -7.66 10.02
C SER A 49 5.04 -7.90 10.64
N GLN A 50 6.04 -8.34 9.87
CA GLN A 50 7.43 -8.52 10.30
C GLN A 50 8.30 -7.28 9.99
N GLY A 51 7.73 -6.27 9.35
CA GLY A 51 8.41 -5.05 8.95
C GLY A 51 9.28 -5.21 7.69
N PHE A 52 9.03 -6.24 6.88
CA PHE A 52 9.59 -6.35 5.53
C PHE A 52 8.81 -5.44 4.58
N VAL A 53 9.55 -4.70 3.76
CA VAL A 53 9.00 -3.70 2.84
C VAL A 53 9.20 -4.17 1.40
N ASP A 54 8.11 -4.25 0.65
CA ASP A 54 8.11 -4.58 -0.76
C ASP A 54 7.44 -3.49 -1.60
N ALA A 55 7.77 -3.42 -2.88
CA ALA A 55 7.15 -2.51 -3.82
C ALA A 55 6.90 -3.18 -5.15
N ARG A 56 5.65 -3.09 -5.61
CA ARG A 56 5.23 -3.55 -6.93
C ARG A 56 5.11 -2.36 -7.86
N LYS A 57 5.79 -2.44 -9.00
CA LYS A 57 5.69 -1.47 -10.09
C LYS A 57 4.77 -1.98 -11.18
N PHE A 58 3.99 -1.08 -11.77
CA PHE A 58 3.07 -1.38 -12.87
C PHE A 58 3.50 -0.63 -14.14
N ASP A 59 3.18 -1.19 -15.29
CA ASP A 59 3.53 -0.60 -16.58
C ASP A 59 2.56 0.52 -16.96
N THR A 60 1.32 0.44 -16.47
CA THR A 60 0.27 1.45 -16.72
C THR A 60 -0.41 1.93 -15.44
N ARG A 61 -0.93 3.16 -15.49
CA ARG A 61 -1.76 3.72 -14.41
C ARG A 61 -3.03 2.91 -14.18
N GLU A 62 -3.61 2.36 -15.24
CA GLU A 62 -4.84 1.57 -15.16
C GLU A 62 -4.61 0.26 -14.41
N GLU A 63 -3.50 -0.44 -14.66
CA GLU A 63 -3.13 -1.64 -13.91
C GLU A 63 -2.84 -1.34 -12.44
N CYS A 64 -2.13 -0.24 -12.17
CA CYS A 64 -1.88 0.22 -10.80
C CYS A 64 -3.19 0.50 -10.05
N ALA A 65 -4.11 1.22 -10.69
CA ALA A 65 -5.42 1.54 -10.11
C ALA A 65 -6.28 0.29 -9.89
N LYS A 66 -6.28 -0.66 -10.85
CA LYS A 66 -6.97 -1.95 -10.68
C LYS A 66 -6.40 -2.77 -9.53
N ALA A 67 -5.08 -2.83 -9.42
CA ALA A 67 -4.43 -3.54 -8.32
C ALA A 67 -4.71 -2.88 -6.96
N TRP A 68 -4.76 -1.55 -6.91
CA TRP A 68 -5.15 -0.82 -5.70
C TRP A 68 -6.61 -1.07 -5.32
N ALA A 69 -7.54 -1.01 -6.27
CA ALA A 69 -8.95 -1.28 -6.02
C ALA A 69 -9.20 -2.69 -5.47
N VAL A 70 -8.44 -3.70 -5.90
CA VAL A 70 -8.51 -5.05 -5.33
C VAL A 70 -8.08 -5.06 -3.86
N ILE A 71 -7.00 -4.34 -3.51
CA ILE A 71 -6.54 -4.22 -2.12
C ILE A 71 -7.58 -3.49 -1.27
N GLU A 72 -8.21 -2.44 -1.81
CA GLU A 72 -9.30 -1.72 -1.13
C GLU A 72 -10.55 -2.60 -0.93
N ASP A 73 -10.91 -3.42 -1.92
CA ASP A 73 -12.06 -4.33 -1.85
C ASP A 73 -11.84 -5.46 -0.84
N GLU A 74 -10.65 -6.09 -0.85
CA GLU A 74 -10.23 -7.07 0.17
C GLU A 74 -10.25 -6.47 1.58
N HIS A 75 -9.97 -5.16 1.71
CA HIS A 75 -10.10 -4.45 2.98
C HIS A 75 -11.56 -4.17 3.36
N ALA A 76 -12.40 -3.81 2.39
CA ALA A 76 -13.80 -3.46 2.59
C ALA A 76 -14.65 -4.66 3.06
N GLU A 77 -14.40 -5.86 2.53
CA GLU A 77 -15.10 -7.08 2.97
C GLU A 77 -14.91 -7.37 4.46
N PHE A 78 -13.77 -6.96 5.04
CA PHE A 78 -13.50 -7.19 6.46
C PHE A 78 -14.27 -6.25 7.40
N TYR A 79 -14.62 -5.04 6.95
CA TYR A 79 -15.47 -4.11 7.71
C TYR A 79 -16.96 -4.28 7.46
N ALA A 80 -17.34 -4.99 6.38
CA ALA A 80 -18.75 -5.31 6.11
C ALA A 80 -19.32 -6.27 7.17
N ASP A 81 -18.51 -7.22 7.68
CA ASP A 81 -18.91 -8.15 8.74
C ASP A 81 -19.08 -7.48 10.12
N ASP A 82 -18.39 -6.37 10.39
CA ASP A 82 -18.51 -5.62 11.66
C ASP A 82 -19.75 -4.70 11.70
N LEU A 83 -20.39 -4.41 10.56
CA LEU A 83 -21.60 -3.59 10.47
C LEU A 83 -22.90 -4.39 10.59
N GLU A 84 -22.86 -5.73 10.53
CA GLU A 84 -24.08 -6.56 10.65
C GLU A 84 -24.53 -6.79 12.11
N TYR A 85 -23.80 -6.26 13.10
CA TYR A 85 -24.12 -6.35 14.54
C TYR A 85 -24.21 -4.98 15.27
N ALA A 86 -24.35 -3.86 14.55
CA ALA A 86 -24.55 -2.53 15.14
C ALA A 86 -26.03 -2.12 15.24
#